data_AF-A0A220MID4-F1
#
_entry.id   AF-A0A220MID4-F1
#
_cell.length_a   1.000
_cell.length_b   1.000
_cell.length_c   1.000
_cell.angle_alpha   90.00
_cell.angle_beta   90.00
_cell.angle_gamma   90.00
#
_symmetry.space_group_name_H-M   'P 1'
#
loop_
_entity.id
_entity.type
_entity.pdbx_description
1 polymer ?
#
loop_
_entity_poly.entity_id
_entity_poly.type
_entity_poly.pdbx_seq_one_letter_code
_entity_poly.pdbx_strand_id
1 'polypeptide(L)' 'MATERKAVCFSLNDPVEREMWELTKKMNFSGWAKEHLKPLALARIAERESQVKKTGAPVPVRRVVGSNVSKA' A
#
# COMPACT_ATOMS: atom_id res chain seq x y z
N MET A 1 11.59 -11.53 -5.36
CA MET A 1 11.51 -10.16 -4.82
C MET A 1 10.58 -10.16 -3.62
N ALA A 2 11.12 -10.27 -2.41
CA ALA A 2 10.32 -10.10 -1.20
C ALA A 2 10.26 -8.61 -0.90
N THR A 3 9.19 -7.95 -1.35
CA THR A 3 8.86 -6.60 -0.86
C THR A 3 8.73 -6.67 0.66
N GLU A 4 9.42 -5.80 1.39
CA GLU A 4 9.33 -5.74 2.85
C GLU A 4 7.86 -5.67 3.26
N ARG A 5 7.45 -6.60 4.13
CA ARG A 5 6.09 -6.64 4.65
C ARG A 5 5.96 -5.49 5.64
N LYS A 6 5.26 -4.43 5.27
CA LYS A 6 4.83 -3.41 6.23
C LYS A 6 3.79 -4.03 7.15
N ALA A 7 4.03 -3.96 8.46
CA ALA A 7 3.05 -4.34 9.46
C ALA A 7 1.84 -3.39 9.38
N VAL A 8 0.65 -3.93 9.66
CA VAL A 8 -0.54 -3.10 9.84
C VAL A 8 -0.53 -2.61 11.28
N CYS A 9 -0.46 -1.29 11.45
CA CYS A 9 -0.44 -0.64 12.75
C CYS A 9 -1.78 0.07 12.99
N PHE A 10 -2.30 -0.05 14.21
CA PHE A 10 -3.45 0.69 14.69
C PHE A 10 -2.98 1.74 15.72
N SER A 11 -3.53 2.95 15.63
CA SER A 11 -3.36 4.02 16.60
C SER A 11 -4.29 3.79 17.79
N LEU A 12 -3.72 3.53 18.97
CA LEU A 12 -4.53 3.31 20.19
C LEU A 12 -5.11 4.61 20.78
N ASN A 13 -4.72 5.76 20.23
CA ASN A 13 -5.23 7.06 20.64
C ASN A 13 -6.61 7.35 20.03
N ASP A 14 -6.94 6.72 18.90
CA ASP A 14 -8.27 6.80 18.30
C ASP A 14 -9.14 5.67 18.89
N PRO A 15 -10.31 5.98 19.49
CA PRO A 15 -11.19 4.97 20.04
C PRO A 15 -11.62 3.91 19.01
N VAL A 16 -11.82 4.31 17.74
CA VAL A 16 -12.25 3.41 16.68
C VAL A 16 -11.13 2.44 16.31
N GLU A 17 -9.91 2.94 16.13
CA GLU A 17 -8.76 2.08 15.81
C GLU A 17 -8.38 1.15 16.98
N ARG A 18 -8.61 1.59 18.22
CA ARG A 18 -8.45 0.75 19.41
C ARG A 18 -9.45 -0.41 19.44
N GLU A 19 -10.73 -0.16 19.14
CA GLU A 19 -11.74 -1.22 19.04
C GLU A 19 -11.41 -2.21 17.92
N MET A 20 -10.99 -1.70 16.77
CA MET A 20 -10.54 -2.54 15.65
C MET A 20 -9.34 -3.39 16.05
N TRP A 21 -8.36 -2.83 16.76
CA TRP A 21 -7.21 -3.57 17.25
C TRP A 21 -7.63 -4.72 18.18
N GLU A 22 -8.55 -4.50 19.12
CA GLU A 22 -9.05 -5.56 19.99
C GLU A 22 -9.81 -6.66 19.22
N LEU A 23 -10.57 -6.28 18.18
CA LEU A 23 -11.21 -7.24 17.29
C LEU A 23 -10.16 -8.07 16.52
N THR A 24 -9.08 -7.44 16.03
CA THR A 24 -8.05 -8.14 15.27
C THR A 24 -7.34 -9.22 16.07
N LYS A 25 -7.21 -9.10 17.40
CA LYS A 25 -6.63 -10.15 18.24
C LYS A 25 -7.48 -11.42 18.29
N LYS A 26 -8.80 -11.31 18.11
CA LYS A 26 -9.75 -12.41 18.21
C LYS A 26 -9.95 -13.15 16.88
N MET A 27 -9.42 -12.63 15.78
CA MET A 27 -9.58 -13.19 14.44
C MET A 27 -8.26 -13.35 13.71
N ASN A 28 -8.23 -14.20 12.68
CA ASN A 28 -7.10 -14.25 11.76
C ASN A 28 -7.15 -13.04 10.82
N PHE A 29 -6.70 -11.89 11.32
CA PHE A 29 -6.72 -10.62 10.57
C PHE A 29 -5.96 -10.71 9.23
N SER A 30 -4.86 -11.48 9.18
CA SER A 30 -4.08 -11.65 7.95
C SER A 30 -4.85 -12.36 6.85
N GLY A 31 -5.65 -13.38 7.21
CA GLY A 31 -6.55 -14.08 6.30
C GLY A 31 -7.68 -13.17 5.84
N TRP A 32 -8.35 -12.51 6.80
CA TRP A 32 -9.45 -11.59 6.51
C TRP A 32 -9.03 -10.46 5.57
N ALA A 33 -7.89 -9.81 5.86
CA ALA A 33 -7.33 -8.75 5.04
C ALA A 33 -7.01 -9.23 3.62
N LYS A 34 -6.49 -10.45 3.47
CA LYS A 34 -6.16 -11.01 2.16
C LYS A 34 -7.43 -11.29 1.33
N GLU A 35 -8.51 -11.72 1.95
CA GLU A 35 -9.78 -11.98 1.24
C GLU A 35 -10.53 -10.70 0.89
N HIS A 36 -10.53 -9.70 1.77
CA HIS A 36 -11.40 -8.54 1.63
C HIS A 36 -10.68 -7.29 1.12
N LEU A 37 -9.47 -7.00 1.61
CA LEU A 37 -8.73 -5.79 1.21
C LEU A 37 -7.98 -5.98 -0.12
N LYS A 38 -7.49 -7.19 -0.41
CA LYS A 38 -6.75 -7.45 -1.66
C LYS A 38 -7.60 -7.20 -2.92
N PRO A 39 -8.85 -7.69 -3.03
CA PRO A 39 -9.67 -7.41 -4.21
C PRO A 39 -9.95 -5.92 -4.39
N LEU A 40 -10.22 -5.19 -3.29
CA LEU A 40 -10.46 -3.74 -3.33
C LEU A 40 -9.21 -2.97 -3.79
N ALA A 41 -8.04 -3.35 -3.29
CA ALA A 41 -6.78 -2.75 -3.71
C ALA A 41 -6.51 -3.02 -5.21
N LEU A 42 -6.76 -4.25 -5.68
CA LEU A 42 -6.60 -4.60 -7.09
C LEU A 42 -7.60 -3.88 -7.98
N ALA A 43 -8.85 -3.71 -7.56
CA ALA A 43 -9.87 -2.94 -8.28
C ALA A 43 -9.44 -1.48 -8.46
N ARG A 44 -8.95 -0.84 -7.38
CA ARG A 44 -8.42 0.53 -7.42
C ARG A 44 -7.22 0.67 -8.35
N ILE A 45 -6.34 -0.34 -8.41
CA ILE A 45 -5.19 -0.35 -9.32
C ILE A 45 -5.68 -0.49 -10.78
N ALA A 46 -6.61 -1.41 -11.04
CA ALA A 46 -7.18 -1.61 -12.36
C ALA A 46 -7.91 -0.35 -12.87
N GLU A 47 -8.64 0.36 -12.01
CA GLU A 47 -9.25 1.64 -12.33
C GLU A 47 -8.21 2.67 -12.76
N ARG A 48 -7.12 2.82 -12.00
CA ARG A 48 -6.02 3.74 -12.33
C ARG A 48 -5.37 3.37 -13.67
N GLU A 49 -5.08 2.09 -13.90
CA GLU A 49 -4.51 1.64 -15.17
C GLU A 49 -5.45 1.87 -16.35
N SER A 50 -6.76 1.68 -16.16
CA SER A 50 -7.77 1.95 -17.19
C SER A 50 -7.86 3.43 -17.55
N GLN A 51 -7.68 4.33 -16.57
CA GLN A 51 -7.64 5.77 -16.80
C GLN A 51 -6.34 6.18 -17.50
N VAL A 52 -5.18 5.65 -17.10
CA VAL A 52 -3.88 5.91 -17.76
C VAL A 52 -3.86 5.41 -19.21
N LYS A 53 -4.58 4.33 -19.54
CA LYS A 53 -4.71 3.87 -20.94
C LYS A 53 -5.65 4.75 -21.77
N LYS A 54 -6.65 5.37 -21.15
CA LYS A 54 -7.60 6.28 -21.83
C LYS A 54 -7.04 7.68 -22.01
N THR A 55 -6.22 8.13 -21.08
CA THR A 55 -5.56 9.43 -21.10
C THR A 55 -4.09 9.13 -21.34
N GLY A 56 -3.60 9.26 -22.58
CA GLY A 56 -2.19 9.08 -22.94
C GLY A 56 -1.27 10.11 -22.26
N ALA A 57 -1.27 10.13 -20.93
CA ALA A 57 -0.56 11.07 -20.10
C ALA A 57 0.90 10.64 -20.08
N PRO A 58 1.84 11.49 -20.52
CA PRO A 58 3.24 11.16 -20.50
C PRO A 58 3.66 10.94 -19.04
N VAL A 59 4.13 9.73 -18.75
CA VAL A 59 4.73 9.41 -17.45
C VAL A 59 5.99 10.27 -17.31
N PRO A 60 6.09 11.18 -16.32
CA PRO A 60 7.32 11.91 -16.12
C PRO A 60 8.40 10.93 -15.64
N VAL A 61 9.31 10.58 -16.55
CA VAL A 61 10.50 9.80 -16.23
C VAL A 61 11.36 10.67 -15.31
N ARG A 62 11.30 10.41 -14.01
CA ARG A 62 12.28 10.94 -13.07
C ARG A 62 13.64 10.34 -13.45
N ARG A 63 14.47 11.11 -14.15
CA ARG A 63 15.88 10.76 -14.35
C ARG A 63 16.52 10.62 -12.97
N VAL A 64 16.88 9.40 -12.60
CA VAL A 64 17.78 9.15 -11.48
C VAL A 64 19.16 9.64 -11.96
N VAL A 65 19.50 10.88 -11.62
CA VAL A 65 20.89 11.34 -11.71
C VAL A 65 21.64 10.57 -10.64
N GLY A 66 22.48 9.63 -11.06
CA GLY A 66 23.35 8.88 -10.17
C GLY A 66 24.25 9.86 -9.41
N SER A 67 23.97 10.06 -8.14
CA SER A 67 24.86 10.75 -7.21
C SER A 67 26.04 9.84 -6.92
N ASN A 68 27.05 9.92 -7.78
CA ASN A 68 28.35 9.31 -7.59
C ASN A 68 29.42 10.40 -7.70
N VAL A 69 29.66 11.13 -6.61
CA VAL A 69 30.89 11.89 -6.32
C VAL A 69 31.00 11.92 -4.79
N SER A 70 31.68 10.93 -4.20
CA SER A 70 33.09 10.94 -3.78
C SER A 70 33.26 11.39 -2.33
N LYS A 71 33.62 10.39 -1.53
CA LYS A 71 34.28 10.48 -0.22
C LYS A 71 35.46 11.46 -0.30
N ALA A 72 35.49 12.46 0.58
CA ALA A 72 36.67 13.14 1.06
C ALA A 72 36.41 13.53 2.53
#